data_AF-A0A7L1BUC5-F1
#
_entry.id   AF-A0A7L1BUC5-F1
#
_cell.length_a   1.000
_cell.length_b   1.000
_cell.length_c   1.000
_cell.angle_alpha   90.00
_cell.angle_beta   90.00
_cell.angle_gamma   90.00
#
_symmetry.space_group_name_H-M   'P 1'
#
loop_
_entity.id
_entity.type
_entity.pdbx_description
1 polymer ?
#
loop_
_entity_poly.entity_id
_entity_poly.type
_entity_poly.pdbx_seq_one_letter_code
_entity_poly.pdbx_strand_id
1 'polypeptide(L)' 'FSVAATVARAQVQQEPSLETTEGSGISINCSHPKIQTNDYIYWYRQLPRRGPELLVRVHQGFKDVP' A
#
# COMPACT_ATOMS: atom_id res chain seq x y z
N PHE A 1 27.63 -12.68 -9.91
CA PHE A 1 26.73 -13.23 -8.88
C PHE A 1 25.45 -12.42 -8.89
N SER A 2 24.38 -12.95 -9.50
CA SER A 2 23.08 -12.27 -9.55
C SER A 2 22.26 -12.74 -8.36
N VAL A 3 21.99 -11.86 -7.40
CA VAL A 3 21.12 -12.19 -6.27
C VAL A 3 19.69 -12.28 -6.82
N ALA A 4 19.13 -13.50 -6.81
CA ALA A 4 17.71 -13.69 -7.07
C ALA A 4 16.94 -13.13 -5.86
N ALA A 5 16.33 -11.96 -6.04
CA ALA A 5 15.39 -11.42 -5.05
C ALA A 5 14.08 -12.20 -5.16
N THR A 6 13.76 -13.01 -4.15
CA THR A 6 12.44 -13.60 -4.02
C THR A 6 11.46 -12.48 -3.68
N VAL A 7 10.59 -12.14 -4.63
CA VAL A 7 9.43 -11.28 -4.34
C VAL A 7 8.48 -12.10 -3.48
N ALA A 8 8.59 -11.97 -2.15
CA ALA A 8 7.53 -12.42 -1.26
C ALA A 8 6.31 -11.55 -1.54
N ARG A 9 5.36 -12.06 -2.34
CA ARG A 9 4.06 -11.41 -2.48
C ARG A 9 3.38 -11.48 -1.12
N ALA A 10 3.37 -10.36 -0.41
CA ALA A 10 2.33 -10.10 0.59
C ALA A 10 1.00 -10.48 -0.08
N GLN A 11 0.18 -11.31 0.58
CA GLN A 11 -1.08 -11.82 0.04
C GLN A 11 -2.13 -10.70 0.03
N VAL A 12 -1.81 -9.63 -0.69
CA VAL A 12 -2.53 -8.37 -0.74
C VAL A 12 -3.14 -8.25 -2.13
N GLN A 13 -4.42 -7.89 -2.18
CA GLN A 13 -5.11 -7.54 -3.41
C GLN A 13 -5.36 -6.04 -3.45
N GLN A 14 -4.86 -5.39 -4.51
CA GLN A 14 -4.99 -3.97 -4.81
C GLN A 14 -5.23 -3.80 -6.30
N GLU A 15 -5.88 -2.70 -6.69
CA GLU A 15 -5.99 -2.33 -8.09
C GLU A 15 -4.61 -1.94 -8.63
N PRO A 16 -4.16 -2.51 -9.77
CA PRO A 16 -2.80 -2.30 -10.26
C PRO A 16 -2.56 -0.89 -10.80
N SER A 17 -3.61 -0.21 -11.27
CA SER A 17 -3.53 1.14 -11.80
C SER A 17 -4.86 1.88 -11.63
N LEU A 18 -4.78 3.20 -11.51
CA LEU A 18 -5.92 4.10 -11.48
C LEU A 18 -5.53 5.38 -12.21
N GLU A 19 -6.39 5.85 -13.12
CA GLU A 19 -6.24 7.15 -13.78
C GLU A 19 -7.34 8.08 -13.28
N THR A 20 -6.98 9.35 -13.05
CA THR A 20 -7.90 10.37 -12.57
C THR A 20 -7.50 11.73 -13.14
N THR A 21 -8.39 12.71 -13.03
CA THR A 21 -8.09 14.09 -13.41
C THR A 21 -7.33 14.81 -12.30
N GLU A 22 -6.46 15.75 -12.67
CA GLU A 22 -5.74 16.57 -11.70
C GLU A 22 -6.72 17.31 -10.77
N GLY A 23 -6.42 17.34 -9.47
CA GLY A 23 -7.28 17.92 -8.43
C GLY A 23 -8.39 17.00 -7.91
N SER A 24 -8.63 15.84 -8.53
CA SER A 24 -9.60 14.86 -8.03
C SER A 24 -9.00 14.01 -6.91
N GLY A 25 -9.77 13.81 -5.83
CA GLY A 25 -9.43 12.84 -4.79
C GLY A 25 -9.52 11.40 -5.32
N ILE A 26 -8.69 10.50 -4.78
CA ILE A 26 -8.70 9.08 -5.12
C ILE A 26 -8.76 8.22 -3.85
N SER A 27 -9.34 7.03 -4.00
CA SER A 27 -9.34 6.00 -2.97
C SER A 27 -8.58 4.78 -3.49
N ILE A 28 -7.49 4.42 -2.82
CA ILE A 28 -6.73 3.21 -3.14
C ILE A 28 -7.11 2.14 -2.12
N ASN A 29 -7.73 1.07 -2.61
CA ASN A 29 -8.23 -0.01 -1.77
C ASN A 29 -7.20 -1.14 -1.68
N CYS A 30 -7.04 -1.69 -0.48
CA CYS A 30 -6.18 -2.83 -0.19
C CYS A 30 -7.00 -3.86 0.61
N SER A 31 -6.96 -5.12 0.19
CA SER A 31 -7.45 -6.23 1.00
C SER A 31 -6.32 -7.19 1.33
N HIS A 32 -6.18 -7.51 2.62
CA HIS A 32 -5.19 -8.45 3.12
C HIS A 32 -5.93 -9.53 3.94
N PRO A 33 -6.49 -10.57 3.30
CA PRO A 33 -7.41 -11.52 3.94
C PRO A 33 -6.81 -12.29 5.13
N LYS A 34 -5.48 -12.36 5.23
CA LYS A 34 -4.76 -13.06 6.30
C LYS A 34 -4.06 -12.11 7.29
N ILE A 35 -4.46 -10.84 7.33
CA ILE A 35 -3.86 -9.87 8.25
C ILE A 35 -4.27 -10.17 9.68
N GLN A 36 -3.33 -10.12 10.61
CA GLN A 36 -3.63 -10.25 12.04
C GLN A 36 -3.94 -8.88 12.65
N THR A 37 -4.65 -8.87 13.78
CA THR A 37 -5.07 -7.62 14.44
C THR A 37 -3.90 -6.77 14.92
N ASN A 38 -2.74 -7.39 15.17
CA ASN A 38 -1.52 -6.71 15.58
C ASN A 38 -0.61 -6.33 14.40
N ASP A 39 -1.00 -6.65 13.16
CA ASP A 39 -0.24 -6.30 11.98
C ASP A 39 -0.53 -4.86 11.55
N TYR A 40 0.47 -4.26 10.91
CA TYR A 40 0.36 -2.93 10.32
C TYR A 40 0.35 -3.02 8.80
N ILE A 41 -0.52 -2.24 8.18
CA ILE A 41 -0.47 -1.91 6.75
C ILE A 41 0.28 -0.60 6.59
N TYR A 42 1.39 -0.65 5.85
CA TYR A 42 2.18 0.53 5.51
C TYR A 42 1.90 0.94 4.07
N TRP A 43 1.50 2.19 3.86
CA TRP A 43 1.29 2.76 2.53
C TRP A 43 2.49 3.60 2.15
N TYR A 44 3.11 3.27 1.01
CA TYR A 44 4.23 4.00 0.47
C TYR A 44 3.88 4.65 -0.87
N ARG A 45 4.45 5.82 -1.14
CA ARG A 45 4.47 6.46 -2.46
C ARG A 45 5.87 6.38 -3.02
N GLN A 46 5.99 6.01 -4.28
CA GLN A 46 7.25 6.09 -5.01
C GLN A 46 7.05 6.89 -6.30
N LEU A 47 7.74 8.02 -6.41
CA LEU A 47 7.80 8.81 -7.63
C LEU A 47 8.99 8.34 -8.49
N PRO A 48 8.95 8.57 -9.82
CA PRO A 48 10.08 8.23 -10.69
C PRO A 48 11.40 8.78 -10.14
N ARG A 49 12.42 7.90 -10.08
CA ARG A 49 13.78 8.20 -9.59
C ARG A 49 13.87 8.61 -8.10
N ARG A 50 12.85 8.35 -7.29
CA ARG A 50 12.88 8.57 -5.83
C ARG A 50 12.79 7.25 -5.07
N GLY A 51 13.28 7.28 -3.83
CA GLY A 51 13.04 6.18 -2.88
C GLY A 51 11.59 6.14 -2.42
N PRO A 52 11.14 5.02 -1.80
CA PRO A 52 9.83 4.92 -1.19
C PRO A 52 9.66 5.96 -0.07
N GLU A 53 8.52 6.65 -0.07
CA GLU A 53 8.11 7.61 0.96
C GLU A 53 6.92 7.03 1.73
N LEU A 54 7.03 6.91 3.05
CA LEU A 54 5.92 6.44 3.88
C LEU A 54 4.82 7.51 3.93
N LEU A 55 3.60 7.15 3.51
CA LEU A 55 2.43 8.00 3.60
C LEU A 55 1.69 7.81 4.93
N VAL A 56 1.34 6.57 5.26
CA VAL A 56 0.55 6.25 6.45
C VAL A 56 0.82 4.81 6.92
N ARG A 57 0.72 4.61 8.23
CA ARG A 57 0.71 3.31 8.90
C ARG A 57 -0.67 3.09 9.51
N VAL A 58 -1.37 2.06 9.05
CA VAL A 58 -2.72 1.70 9.50
C VAL A 58 -2.65 0.37 10.25
N HIS A 59 -3.43 0.18 11.30
CA HIS A 59 -3.63 -1.12 11.95
C HIS A 59 -5.11 -1.49 11.91
N GLN A 60 -5.40 -2.78 11.99
CA GLN A 60 -6.77 -3.27 12.00
C GLN A 60 -7.50 -2.72 13.23
N GLY A 61 -8.56 -1.93 13.01
CA GLY A 61 -9.32 -1.27 14.07
C GLY A 61 -9.32 0.26 14.04
N PHE A 62 -8.45 0.89 13.23
CA PHE A 62 -8.48 2.34 13.01
C PHE A 62 -9.56 2.70 11.99
N LYS A 63 -10.68 3.26 12.46
CA LYS A 63 -11.65 4.02 11.66
C LYS A 63 -11.73 5.44 12.23
N ASP A 64 -10.64 6.19 12.12
CA ASP A 64 -10.76 7.63 12.27
C ASP A 64 -11.03 8.20 10.88
N VAL A 65 -12.32 8.26 10.55
CA VAL A 65 -12.83 9.06 9.45
C VAL A 65 -13.38 10.35 10.09
N PRO A 66 -12.90 11.54 9.71
CA PRO A 66 -13.53 12.81 10.08
C PRO A 66 -14.99 12.90 9.62
#